data_AF-A0AAQ2C458-F1
#
_entry.id   AF-A0AAQ2C458-F1
#
_cell.length_a   1.000
_cell.length_b   1.000
_cell.length_c   1.000
_cell.angle_alpha   90.00
_cell.angle_beta   90.00
_cell.angle_gamma   90.00
#
_symmetry.space_group_name_H-M   'P 1'
#
loop_
_entity.id
_entity.type
_entity.pdbx_description
1 polymer ?
#
loop_
_entity_poly.entity_id
_entity_poly.type
_entity_poly.pdbx_seq_one_letter_code
_entity_poly.pdbx_strand_id
1 'polypeptide(L)' 'MSTDGRARVIVRDGPWGFAFLLAYIGAAIYFVSVSDGSFWGVILGLLQAIVWPVYVVYHVLVLIGA' A
#
# COMPACT_ATOMS: atom_id res chain seq x y z
N MET A 1 -25.43 33.92 -25.81
CA MET A 1 -24.77 33.86 -24.49
C MET A 1 -24.52 32.39 -24.20
N SER A 2 -23.33 31.89 -24.53
CA SER A 2 -22.96 30.48 -24.34
C SER A 2 -22.39 30.33 -22.94
N THR A 3 -23.11 29.67 -22.04
CA THR A 3 -22.59 29.33 -20.71
C THR A 3 -21.68 28.13 -20.87
N ASP A 4 -20.36 28.34 -20.80
CA ASP A 4 -19.36 27.27 -20.66
C ASP A 4 -19.54 26.59 -19.29
N GLY A 5 -20.44 25.61 -19.24
CA GLY A 5 -20.64 24.73 -18.10
C GLY A 5 -19.52 23.69 -18.00
N ARG A 6 -18.28 24.10 -17.74
CA ARG A 6 -17.23 23.14 -17.39
C ARG A 6 -17.47 22.65 -15.97
N ALA A 7 -18.23 21.55 -15.86
CA ALA A 7 -18.36 20.81 -14.61
C ALA A 7 -16.95 20.45 -14.10
N ARG A 8 -16.57 20.97 -12.93
CA ARG A 8 -15.29 20.67 -12.30
C ARG A 8 -15.37 19.23 -11.78
N VAL A 9 -14.62 18.31 -12.39
CA VAL A 9 -14.49 16.94 -11.89
C VAL A 9 -13.73 16.99 -10.56
N ILE A 10 -14.43 16.68 -9.46
CA ILE A 10 -13.83 16.58 -8.13
C ILE A 10 -13.44 15.11 -7.93
N VAL A 11 -12.15 14.81 -7.98
CA VAL A 11 -11.62 13.47 -7.70
C VAL A 11 -11.69 13.23 -6.18
N ARG A 12 -12.53 12.30 -5.75
CA ARG A 12 -12.75 11.98 -4.32
C ARG A 12 -11.92 10.80 -3.82
N ASP A 13 -10.96 10.33 -4.61
CA ASP A 13 -10.15 9.13 -4.30
C ASP A 13 -8.91 9.43 -3.43
N GLY A 14 -8.63 10.71 -3.16
CA GLY A 14 -7.47 11.16 -2.38
C GLY A 14 -7.30 10.49 -1.00
N PRO A 15 -8.35 10.32 -0.18
CA PRO A 15 -8.22 9.71 1.15
C PRO A 15 -7.76 8.25 1.10
N TRP A 16 -8.32 7.46 0.17
CA TRP A 16 -7.97 6.05 0.03
C TRP A 16 -6.54 5.88 -0.49
N GLY A 17 -6.13 6.67 -1.48
CA GLY A 17 -4.76 6.65 -1.98
C GLY A 17 -3.72 6.96 -0.90
N PHE A 18 -4.01 7.95 -0.04
CA PHE A 18 -3.13 8.30 1.08
C PHE A 18 -3.04 7.17 2.12
N ALA A 19 -4.16 6.52 2.45
CA ALA A 19 -4.17 5.40 3.39
C ALA A 19 -3.35 4.21 2.87
N PHE A 20 -3.47 3.86 1.58
CA PHE A 20 -2.67 2.79 0.96
C PHE A 20 -1.18 3.14 0.91
N LEU A 21 -0.83 4.42 0.67
CA LEU A 21 0.56 4.88 0.73
C LEU A 21 1.13 4.72 2.14
N LEU A 22 0.38 5.13 3.17
CA LEU A 22 0.79 4.96 4.57
C LEU A 22 0.96 3.47 4.94
N ALA A 23 0.03 2.62 4.51
CA ALA A 23 0.11 1.18 4.73
C ALA A 23 1.34 0.56 4.06
N TYR A 24 1.64 0.97 2.83
CA TYR A 24 2.86 0.57 2.12
C TYR A 24 4.14 1.01 2.86
N ILE A 25 4.19 2.26 3.34
CA ILE A 25 5.33 2.77 4.11
C ILE A 25 5.51 1.95 5.40
N GLY A 26 4.43 1.65 6.11
CA GLY A 26 4.47 0.80 7.30
C GLY A 26 5.01 -0.60 7.00
N ALA A 27 4.53 -1.22 5.92
CA ALA A 27 5.04 -2.52 5.46
C ALA A 27 6.53 -2.45 5.07
N ALA A 28 6.96 -1.39 4.38
CA ALA A 28 8.35 -1.19 4.00
C ALA A 28 9.26 -1.08 5.22
N ILE A 29 8.87 -0.29 6.22
CA ILE A 29 9.63 -0.19 7.47
C ILE A 29 9.73 -1.55 8.16
N TYR A 30 8.61 -2.29 8.26
CA TYR A 30 8.58 -3.60 8.88
C TYR A 30 9.52 -4.59 8.17
N PHE A 31 9.35 -4.81 6.87
CA PHE A 31 10.14 -5.79 6.14
C PHE A 31 11.62 -5.41 6.03
N VAL A 32 11.94 -4.12 5.94
CA VAL A 32 13.34 -3.65 5.98
C VAL A 32 13.93 -3.86 7.38
N SER A 33 13.18 -3.63 8.46
CA SER A 33 13.67 -3.86 9.83
C SER A 33 13.90 -5.33 10.18
N VAL A 34 13.13 -6.22 9.54
CA VAL A 34 13.28 -7.67 9.65
C VAL A 34 14.44 -8.20 8.80
N SER A 35 14.86 -7.45 7.78
CA SER A 35 15.95 -7.86 6.88
C SER A 35 17.32 -7.78 7.58
N ASP A 36 18.25 -8.66 7.18
CA ASP A 36 19.59 -8.83 7.78
C ASP A 36 20.55 -7.62 7.67
N GLY A 37 20.05 -6.43 7.35
CA GLY A 37 20.83 -5.21 7.14
C GLY A 37 21.68 -5.19 5.86
N SER A 38 21.62 -6.26 5.05
CA SER A 38 22.30 -6.31 3.75
C SER A 38 21.56 -5.48 2.69
N PHE A 39 22.30 -4.93 1.72
CA PHE A 39 21.74 -4.16 0.62
C PHE A 39 20.64 -4.92 -0.14
N TRP A 40 20.87 -6.21 -0.42
CA TRP A 40 19.88 -7.07 -1.06
C TRP A 40 18.69 -7.37 -0.15
N GLY A 41 18.90 -7.50 1.16
CA GLY A 41 17.82 -7.63 2.15
C GLY A 41 16.86 -6.44 2.09
N VAL A 42 17.38 -5.21 2.01
CA VAL A 42 16.54 -3.99 1.88
C VAL A 42 15.72 -4.01 0.58
N ILE A 43 16.32 -4.40 -0.55
CA ILE A 43 15.61 -4.50 -1.84
C ILE A 43 14.49 -5.55 -1.77
N LEU A 44 14.79 -6.71 -1.20
CA LEU A 44 13.81 -7.78 -1.00
C LEU A 44 12.70 -7.33 -0.04
N GLY A 45 13.02 -6.61 1.03
CA GLY A 45 12.05 -6.05 1.97
C GLY A 45 11.10 -5.04 1.31
N LEU A 46 11.61 -4.18 0.41
CA LEU A 46 10.78 -3.27 -0.38
C LEU A 46 9.88 -4.02 -1.36
N LEU A 47 10.39 -5.05 -2.03
CA LEU A 47 9.57 -5.90 -2.91
C LEU A 47 8.46 -6.60 -2.11
N GLN A 48 8.79 -7.13 -0.95
CA GLN A 48 7.84 -7.77 -0.04
C GLN A 48 6.79 -6.78 0.47
N ALA A 49 7.19 -5.52 0.72
CA ALA A 49 6.28 -4.44 1.07
C ALA A 49 5.29 -4.12 -0.04
N ILE A 50 5.58 -4.33 -1.32
CA ILE A 50 4.58 -4.16 -2.41
C ILE A 50 3.51 -5.27 -2.32
N VAL A 51 3.94 -6.47 -1.95
CA VAL A 51 3.10 -7.67 -1.87
C VAL A 51 2.36 -7.77 -0.52
N TRP A 52 2.50 -6.76 0.36
CA TRP A 52 1.88 -6.71 1.69
C TRP A 52 0.38 -7.10 1.75
N PRO A 53 -0.51 -6.71 0.81
CA PRO A 53 -1.92 -7.04 0.90
C PRO A 53 -2.17 -8.54 0.77
N VAL A 54 -1.35 -9.25 0.00
CA VAL A 54 -1.44 -10.70 -0.18
C VAL A 54 -1.11 -11.41 1.13
N TYR A 55 -0.08 -10.95 1.84
CA TYR A 55 0.25 -11.48 3.17
C TYR A 55 -0.89 -11.23 4.16
N VAL A 56 -1.50 -10.04 4.15
CA VAL A 56 -2.63 -9.74 5.04
C VAL A 56 -3.82 -10.66 4.74
N VAL A 57 -4.21 -10.83 3.48
CA VAL A 57 -5.31 -11.73 3.12
C VAL A 57 -4.99 -13.17 3.51
N TYR A 58 -3.78 -13.65 3.21
CA TYR A 58 -3.35 -15.00 3.59
C TYR A 58 -3.47 -15.23 5.11
N HIS A 59 -2.91 -14.32 5.92
CA HIS A 59 -2.96 -14.47 7.38
C HIS A 59 -4.38 -14.32 7.94
N VAL A 60 -5.21 -13.47 7.34
CA VAL A 60 -6.63 -13.35 7.73
C VAL A 60 -7.38 -14.65 7.44
N LEU A 61 -7.19 -15.24 6.26
CA LEU A 61 -7.80 -16.52 5.89
C LEU A 61 -7.37 -17.63 6.85
N VAL A 62 -6.09 -17.71 7.16
CA VAL A 62 -5.56 -18.66 8.16
C VAL A 62 -6.17 -18.41 9.54
N LEU A 63 -6.30 -17.15 9.96
CA LEU A 63 -6.85 -16.78 11.27
C LEU A 63 -8.33 -17.18 11.40
N ILE A 64 -9.10 -17.09 10.32
CA ILE A 64 -10.51 -17.50 10.31
C ILE A 64 -10.71 -19.01 10.05
N GLY A 65 -9.62 -19.77 9.93
CA GLY A 65 -9.64 -21.24 9.86
C GLY A 65 -9.91 -21.82 8.47
N ALA A 66 -9.51 -21.12 7.41
CA ALA A 66 -9.52 -21.64 6.04
C ALA A 66 -8.47 -22.74 5.80
#